data_AF-A0A537N4V4-F1
#
_entry.id   AF-A0A537N4V4-F1
#
_cell.length_a   1.000
_cell.length_b   1.000
_cell.length_c   1.000
_cell.angle_alpha   90.00
_cell.angle_beta   90.00
_cell.angle_gamma   90.00
#
_symmetry.space_group_name_H-M   'P 1'
#
loop_
_entity.id
_entity.type
_entity.pdbx_description
1 polymer ?
#
loop_
_entity_poly.entity_id
_entity_poly.type
_entity_poly.pdbx_seq_one_letter_code
_entity_poly.pdbx_strand_id
1 'polypeptide(L)' 'MTSAPDRLRAILKEPGLVVMPAVWDGLTAKLTHEAGFKTAFLSGSCVAASRLGGPDLDLVSFGEMMDSFNMVRGA' A
#
# COMPACT_ATOMS: atom_id res chain seq x y z
N MET A 1 19.04 12.29 -3.38
CA MET A 1 17.81 11.92 -2.65
C MET A 1 17.79 10.41 -2.46
N THR A 2 17.47 9.90 -1.27
CA THR A 2 17.29 8.46 -1.03
C THR A 2 16.00 7.97 -1.67
N SER A 3 16.06 6.88 -2.44
CA SER A 3 14.88 6.31 -3.12
C SER A 3 13.89 5.71 -2.11
N ALA A 4 12.62 5.49 -2.51
CA ALA A 4 11.66 4.81 -1.64
C ALA A 4 12.14 3.41 -1.18
N PRO A 5 12.73 2.57 -2.06
CA PRO A 5 13.39 1.34 -1.64
C PRO A 5 14.51 1.54 -0.61
N ASP A 6 15.32 2.59 -0.75
CA ASP A 6 16.40 2.85 0.22
C ASP A 6 15.86 3.24 1.60
N ARG A 7 14.78 4.01 1.65
CA ARG A 7 14.08 4.34 2.90
C ARG A 7 13.51 3.10 3.58
N LEU A 8 12.87 2.20 2.81
CA LEU A 8 12.38 0.93 3.37
C LEU A 8 13.53 0.06 3.89
N ARG A 9 14.65 -0.05 3.16
CA ARG A 9 15.84 -0.77 3.64
C ARG A 9 16.41 -0.18 4.92
N ALA A 10 16.35 1.13 5.10
CA ALA A 10 16.76 1.77 6.36
C ALA A 10 15.83 1.37 7.51
N ILE A 11 14.51 1.40 7.31
CA ILE A 11 13.51 0.98 8.30
C ILE A 11 13.70 -0.50 8.69
N LEU A 12 13.92 -1.38 7.71
CA LEU A 12 14.12 -2.82 7.96
C LEU A 12 15.43 -3.15 8.70
N LYS A 13 16.38 -2.22 8.80
CA LYS A 13 17.60 -2.37 9.60
C LYS A 13 17.40 -1.97 11.06
N GLU A 14 16.33 -1.24 11.39
CA GLU A 14 16.00 -0.89 12.77
C GLU A 14 15.60 -2.18 13.54
N PRO A 15 16.00 -2.34 14.81
CA PRO A 15 15.54 -3.46 15.63
C PRO A 15 14.03 -3.34 15.90
N GLY A 16 13.32 -4.46 15.90
CA GLY A 16 11.89 -4.52 16.21
C GLY A 16 11.02 -4.98 15.04
N LEU A 17 9.69 -4.91 15.22
CA LEU A 17 8.71 -5.27 14.20
C LEU A 17 8.26 -4.04 13.43
N VAL A 18 8.28 -4.12 12.10
CA VAL A 18 7.77 -3.07 11.22
C VAL A 18 6.29 -3.34 10.94
N VAL A 19 5.42 -2.51 11.50
CA VAL A 19 3.97 -2.61 11.25
C VAL A 19 3.65 -2.00 9.88
N MET A 20 3.01 -2.79 9.01
CA MET A 20 2.61 -2.40 7.66
C MET A 20 1.10 -2.60 7.49
N PRO A 21 0.27 -1.56 7.71
CA PRO A 21 -1.16 -1.64 7.44
C PRO A 21 -1.45 -1.85 5.96
N ALA A 22 -2.56 -2.54 5.68
CA ALA A 22 -3.10 -2.71 4.34
C ALA A 22 -3.78 -1.42 3.86
N VAL A 23 -3.43 -0.97 2.67
CA VAL A 23 -4.08 0.17 1.97
C VAL A 23 -4.48 -0.26 0.56
N TRP A 24 -5.44 0.44 -0.05
CA TRP A 24 -5.96 0.10 -1.39
C TRP A 24 -6.32 1.32 -2.25
N ASP A 25 -6.37 2.50 -1.67
CA ASP A 25 -6.68 3.76 -2.34
C ASP A 25 -5.97 4.95 -1.68
N GLY A 26 -6.14 6.16 -2.23
CA GLY A 26 -5.50 7.35 -1.67
C GLY A 26 -6.01 7.73 -0.28
N LEU A 27 -7.25 7.42 0.06
CA LEU A 27 -7.83 7.76 1.36
C LEU A 27 -7.19 6.92 2.48
N THR A 28 -7.13 5.60 2.28
CA THR A 28 -6.53 4.65 3.22
C THR A 28 -5.04 4.90 3.40
N ALA A 29 -4.35 5.31 2.33
CA ALA A 29 -2.96 5.75 2.39
C ALA A 29 -2.78 6.99 3.29
N LYS A 30 -3.59 8.04 3.09
CA LYS A 30 -3.54 9.27 3.93
C LYS A 30 -3.82 8.96 5.39
N LEU A 31 -4.89 8.21 5.67
CA LEU A 31 -5.26 7.85 7.04
C LEU A 31 -4.16 7.02 7.72
N THR A 32 -3.53 6.10 7.00
CA THR A 32 -2.39 5.33 7.52
C THR A 32 -1.20 6.22 7.85
N HIS A 33 -0.90 7.20 7.00
CA HIS A 33 0.16 8.16 7.26
C HIS A 33 -0.15 9.07 8.47
N GLU A 34 -1.36 9.63 8.53
CA GLU A 34 -1.83 10.49 9.62
C GLU A 34 -1.88 9.75 10.96
N ALA A 35 -2.12 8.44 10.94
CA ALA A 35 -2.03 7.57 12.13
C ALA A 35 -0.57 7.29 12.59
N GLY A 36 0.44 7.80 11.87
CA GLY A 36 1.84 7.73 12.27
C GLY A 36 2.59 6.48 11.83
N PHE A 37 2.02 5.65 10.95
CA PHE A 37 2.72 4.48 10.43
C PHE A 37 3.82 4.89 9.43
N LYS A 38 5.01 4.29 9.58
CA LYS A 38 6.16 4.55 8.70
C LYS A 38 6.06 3.82 7.36
N THR A 39 5.24 2.79 7.29
CA THR A 39 5.11 1.89 6.14
C THR A 39 3.66 1.45 5.96
N ALA A 40 3.33 1.04 4.74
CA ALA A 40 2.06 0.44 4.38
C ALA A 40 2.30 -0.54 3.21
N PHE A 41 1.35 -1.41 2.93
CA PHE A 41 1.39 -2.24 1.73
C PHE A 41 0.08 -2.16 0.96
N LEU A 42 0.17 -2.24 -0.36
CA LEU A 42 -0.98 -2.30 -1.24
C LEU A 42 -1.58 -3.72 -1.19
N SER A 43 -2.78 -3.85 -0.64
CA SER A 43 -3.46 -5.14 -0.53
C SER A 43 -4.23 -5.46 -1.81
N GLY A 44 -3.87 -6.54 -2.51
CA GLY A 44 -4.60 -7.03 -3.68
C GLY A 44 -6.07 -7.34 -3.36
N SER A 45 -6.31 -8.01 -2.24
CA SER A 45 -7.66 -8.34 -1.79
C SER A 45 -8.53 -7.12 -1.51
N CYS A 46 -7.97 -6.08 -0.89
CA CYS A 46 -8.70 -4.84 -0.65
C CYS A 46 -8.95 -4.08 -1.97
N VAL A 47 -8.02 -4.12 -2.92
CA VAL A 47 -8.22 -3.55 -4.26
C VAL A 47 -9.33 -4.29 -4.99
N ALA A 48 -9.35 -5.62 -4.97
CA ALA A 48 -10.41 -6.44 -5.56
C ALA A 48 -11.78 -6.10 -4.93
N ALA A 49 -11.85 -6.07 -3.61
CA ALA A 49 -13.07 -5.70 -2.88
C ALA A 49 -13.54 -4.29 -3.23
N SER A 50 -12.63 -3.31 -3.29
CA SER A 50 -12.98 -1.91 -3.55
C SER A 50 -13.33 -1.62 -5.00
N ARG A 51 -12.68 -2.27 -5.97
CA ARG A 51 -12.89 -2.00 -7.41
C ARG A 51 -13.96 -2.89 -8.03
N LEU A 52 -13.95 -4.17 -7.69
CA LEU A 52 -14.86 -5.17 -8.28
C LEU A 52 -16.09 -5.43 -7.41
N GLY A 53 -16.07 -5.00 -6.14
CA GLY A 53 -17.14 -5.31 -5.18
C GLY A 53 -17.19 -6.81 -4.81
N GLY A 54 -16.10 -7.54 -5.03
CA GLY A 54 -16.05 -9.00 -4.94
C GLY A 54 -14.78 -9.54 -4.26
N PRO A 55 -14.70 -10.86 -4.06
CA PRO A 55 -13.54 -11.51 -3.45
C PRO A 55 -12.30 -11.43 -4.35
N ASP A 56 -11.13 -11.60 -3.73
CA ASP A 56 -9.85 -11.70 -4.43
C ASP A 56 -9.74 -13.06 -5.15
N LEU A 57 -9.99 -13.06 -6.45
CA LEU A 57 -10.00 -14.26 -7.31
C LEU A 57 -9.10 -14.08 -8.55
N ASP A 58 -8.02 -13.31 -8.41
CA ASP A 58 -7.07 -13.01 -9.51
C ASP A 58 -7.72 -12.37 -10.75
N LEU A 59 -8.84 -11.66 -10.55
CA LEU A 59 -9.56 -10.97 -11.64
C LEU A 59 -9.01 -9.58 -11.95
N VAL A 60 -8.25 -8.99 -11.03
CA VAL A 60 -7.65 -7.66 -11.20
C VAL A 60 -6.40 -7.78 -12.08
N SER A 61 -6.41 -7.09 -13.21
CA SER A 61 -5.27 -7.06 -14.13
C SER A 61 -4.10 -6.25 -13.56
N PHE A 62 -2.92 -6.42 -14.17
CA PHE A 62 -1.74 -5.61 -13.81
C PHE A 62 -1.99 -4.11 -13.92
N GLY A 63 -2.69 -3.65 -14.98
CA GLY A 63 -2.99 -2.24 -15.18
C GLY A 63 -3.86 -1.67 -14.07
N GLU A 64 -4.90 -2.40 -13.67
CA GLU A 64 -5.80 -1.97 -12.59
C GLU A 64 -5.12 -1.96 -11.22
N MET A 65 -4.22 -2.91 -10.97
CA MET A 65 -3.35 -2.89 -9.78
C MET A 65 -2.41 -1.68 -9.80
N MET A 66 -1.81 -1.38 -10.96
CA MET A 66 -0.90 -0.24 -11.12
C MET A 66 -1.61 1.10 -10.92
N ASP A 67 -2.85 1.23 -11.38
CA ASP A 67 -3.67 2.41 -11.12
C ASP A 67 -3.92 2.60 -9.62
N SER A 68 -4.23 1.51 -8.90
CA SER A 68 -4.40 1.54 -7.44
C SER A 68 -3.11 1.93 -6.72
N PHE A 69 -1.98 1.37 -7.18
CA PHE A 69 -0.66 1.76 -6.70
C PHE A 69 -0.38 3.25 -6.91
N ASN A 70 -0.71 3.81 -8.08
CA ASN A 70 -0.49 5.22 -8.37
C ASN A 70 -1.36 6.14 -7.48
N MET A 71 -2.59 5.75 -7.18
CA MET A 71 -3.43 6.48 -6.21
C MET A 71 -2.83 6.48 -4.81
N VAL A 72 -2.38 5.33 -4.32
CA VAL A 72 -1.73 5.20 -3.00
C VAL A 72 -0.41 5.97 -2.95
N ARG A 73 0.39 5.90 -4.01
CA ARG A 73 1.68 6.58 -4.10
C ARG A 73 1.56 8.10 -4.18
N GLY A 74 0.50 8.60 -4.81
CA GLY A 74 0.27 10.03 -5.00
C GLY A 74 -0.47 10.72 -3.85
N ALA A 75 -0.89 9.96 -2.84
CA ALA A 75 -1.61 10.42 -1.66
C ALA A 75 -0.69 11.12 -0.66
#